data_AF-A0ABD2Q948-F1
#
_entry.id   AF-A0ABD2Q948-F1
#
_cell.length_a   1.000
_cell.length_b   1.000
_cell.length_c   1.000
_cell.angle_alpha   90.00
_cell.angle_beta   90.00
_cell.angle_gamma   90.00
#
_symmetry.space_group_name_H-M   'P 1'
#
loop_
_entity.id
_entity.type
_entity.pdbx_description
1 polymer ?
#
loop_
_entity_poly.entity_id
_entity_poly.type
_entity_poly.pdbx_seq_one_letter_code
_entity_poly.pdbx_strand_id
1 'polypeptide(L)'
;MNKAFANYPSDKPPHGMEDYDIPNLPSNLGALNQQQQYYLNELKTEKRIEANQYLLNHPEVNCLLISFMRNILKDKPNDVREYSAQFFNNEDLPKHVEEVSREIGANKGTNSVLKLLATNKSTE
;
A
#
# COMPACT_ATOMS: atom_id res chain seq x y z
N MET A 1 26.67 -12.94 -19.67
CA MET A 1 25.57 -12.05 -19.24
C MET A 1 26.17 -10.76 -18.72
N ASN A 2 25.92 -9.64 -19.40
CA ASN A 2 26.51 -8.34 -19.07
C ASN A 2 25.87 -7.77 -17.79
N LYS A 3 26.67 -7.59 -16.73
CA LYS A 3 26.28 -7.00 -15.44
C LYS A 3 25.81 -5.53 -15.51
N ALA A 4 25.91 -4.89 -16.67
CA ALA A 4 25.59 -3.47 -16.85
C ALA A 4 24.10 -3.14 -16.72
N PHE A 5 23.20 -4.13 -16.86
CA PHE A 5 21.75 -3.90 -16.86
C PHE A 5 21.03 -4.21 -15.54
N ALA A 6 21.74 -4.68 -14.51
CA ALA A 6 21.12 -5.11 -13.25
C ALA A 6 20.51 -3.95 -12.44
N ASN A 7 20.94 -2.72 -12.70
CA ASN A 7 20.51 -1.52 -11.95
C ASN A 7 19.45 -0.69 -12.68
N TYR A 8 18.87 -1.21 -13.76
CA TYR A 8 17.81 -0.51 -14.48
C TYR A 8 16.45 -1.10 -14.16
N PRO A 9 15.45 -0.27 -13.87
CA PRO A 9 14.08 -0.73 -13.79
C PRO A 9 13.66 -1.32 -15.14
N SER A 10 13.18 -2.56 -15.12
CA SER A 10 12.68 -3.26 -16.31
C SER A 10 11.37 -2.68 -16.85
N ASP A 11 10.63 -1.98 -15.98
CA ASP A 11 9.32 -1.42 -16.28
C ASP A 11 9.41 0.04 -16.68
N LYS A 12 8.41 0.52 -17.43
CA LYS A 12 8.23 1.94 -17.71
C LYS A 12 8.01 2.71 -16.41
N PRO A 13 8.43 3.99 -16.33
CA PRO A 13 8.09 4.83 -15.18
C PRO A 13 6.57 4.87 -14.99
N PRO A 14 6.09 4.98 -13.73
CA PRO A 14 4.68 5.20 -13.45
C PRO A 14 4.13 6.38 -14.24
N HIS A 15 2.86 6.27 -14.66
CA HIS A 15 2.22 7.34 -15.42
C HIS A 15 2.26 8.67 -14.63
N GLY A 16 2.74 9.74 -15.27
CA GLY A 16 2.90 11.06 -14.66
C GLY A 16 4.24 11.29 -13.95
N MET A 17 5.17 10.34 -13.95
CA MET A 17 6.57 10.56 -13.54
C MET A 17 7.50 10.73 -14.73
N GLU A 18 8.62 11.43 -14.51
CA GLU A 18 9.69 11.58 -15.49
C GLU A 18 10.32 10.22 -15.83
N ASP A 19 10.90 10.13 -17.03
CA ASP A 19 11.64 8.96 -17.47
C ASP A 19 12.86 8.72 -16.55
N TYR A 20 13.23 7.45 -16.39
CA TYR A 20 14.41 7.12 -15.60
C TYR A 20 15.67 7.70 -16.25
N ASP A 21 16.49 8.38 -15.44
CA ASP A 21 17.83 8.80 -15.83
C ASP A 21 18.76 7.58 -15.97
N ILE A 22 18.75 6.96 -17.15
CA ILE A 22 19.54 5.76 -17.45
C ILE A 22 20.83 6.19 -18.15
N PRO A 23 22.00 6.15 -17.47
CA PRO A 23 23.29 6.40 -18.11
C PRO A 23 23.63 5.24 -19.05
N ASN A 24 23.20 5.35 -20.33
CA ASN A 24 23.63 4.59 -21.53
C ASN A 24 22.52 4.48 -22.62
N LEU A 25 21.38 5.17 -22.49
CA LEU A 25 20.46 5.33 -23.60
C LEU A 25 21.03 6.36 -24.59
N PRO A 26 20.97 6.16 -25.92
CA PRO A 26 21.54 7.06 -26.93
C PRO A 26 21.01 8.51 -26.86
N SER A 27 19.93 8.75 -26.10
CA SER A 27 19.27 10.03 -25.93
C SER A 27 19.50 10.75 -24.60
N ASN A 28 20.25 10.23 -23.60
CA ASN A 28 20.29 10.94 -22.32
C ASN A 28 21.63 10.91 -21.52
N LEU A 29 22.08 12.12 -21.18
CA LEU A 29 23.11 12.43 -20.19
C LEU A 29 22.58 12.13 -18.78
N GLY A 30 22.51 10.86 -18.38
CA GLY A 30 22.19 10.51 -17.00
C GLY A 30 23.13 11.26 -16.05
N ALA A 31 22.56 12.13 -15.20
CA ALA A 31 23.35 12.99 -14.30
C ALA A 31 24.12 12.22 -13.23
N LEU A 32 23.74 10.95 -13.00
CA LEU A 32 24.29 10.07 -11.98
C LEU A 32 25.22 9.01 -12.58
N ASN A 33 26.36 8.80 -11.93
CA ASN A 33 27.23 7.67 -12.23
C ASN A 33 26.61 6.34 -11.74
N GLN A 34 27.18 5.20 -12.16
CA GLN A 34 26.62 3.88 -11.85
C GLN A 34 26.51 3.59 -10.33
N GLN A 35 27.46 4.07 -9.53
CA GLN A 35 27.43 3.87 -8.07
C GLN A 35 26.34 4.73 -7.42
N GLN A 36 26.18 5.98 -7.88
CA GLN A 36 25.10 6.86 -7.44
C GLN A 36 23.72 6.31 -7.82
N GLN A 37 23.59 5.76 -9.03
CA GLN A 37 22.34 5.13 -9.48
C GLN A 37 21.99 3.91 -8.62
N TYR A 38 22.98 3.07 -8.29
CA TYR A 38 22.79 1.92 -7.41
C TYR A 38 22.27 2.35 -6.03
N TYR A 39 22.95 3.32 -5.41
CA TYR A 39 22.56 3.83 -4.09
C TYR A 39 21.18 4.48 -4.10
N LEU A 40 20.86 5.26 -5.15
CA LEU A 40 19.54 5.86 -5.32
C LEU A 40 18.44 4.80 -5.45
N ASN A 41 18.69 3.71 -6.18
CA ASN A 41 17.71 2.64 -6.33
C ASN A 41 17.44 1.91 -4.99
N GLU A 42 18.48 1.64 -4.21
CA GLU A 42 18.34 1.07 -2.86
C GLU A 42 17.51 2.00 -1.96
N LEU A 43 17.87 3.29 -1.90
CA LEU A 43 17.12 4.29 -1.13
C LEU A 43 15.65 4.41 -1.57
N LYS A 44 15.39 4.42 -2.88
CA LYS A 44 14.02 4.44 -3.42
C LYS A 44 13.25 3.19 -3.00
N THR A 45 13.90 2.03 -3.00
CA THR A 45 13.29 0.76 -2.58
C THR A 45 12.93 0.81 -1.10
N GLU A 46 13.84 1.23 -0.24
CA GLU A 46 13.59 1.41 1.19
C GLU A 46 12.44 2.40 1.45
N LYS A 47 12.45 3.54 0.76
CA LYS A 47 11.40 4.56 0.90
C LYS A 47 10.04 4.06 0.42
N ARG A 48 9.99 3.24 -0.63
CA ARG A 48 8.75 2.58 -1.07
C ARG A 48 8.25 1.59 -0.03
N ILE A 49 9.13 0.84 0.61
CA ILE A 49 8.75 -0.09 1.69
C ILE A 49 8.22 0.71 2.89
N GLU A 50 8.92 1.76 3.32
CA GLU A 50 8.52 2.62 4.42
C GLU A 50 7.16 3.28 4.17
N ALA A 51 6.92 3.82 2.97
CA ALA A 51 5.65 4.42 2.59
C ALA A 51 4.50 3.38 2.62
N ASN A 52 4.74 2.17 2.13
CA ASN A 52 3.75 1.09 2.23
C ASN A 52 3.48 0.69 3.69
N GLN A 53 4.52 0.58 4.51
CA GLN A 53 4.37 0.31 5.93
C GLN A 53 3.59 1.41 6.64
N TYR A 54 3.81 2.67 6.29
CA TYR A 54 3.02 3.79 6.81
C TYR A 54 1.53 3.62 6.48
N LEU A 55 1.19 3.33 5.22
CA LEU A 55 -0.21 3.11 4.80
C LEU A 55 -0.83 1.87 5.49
N LEU A 56 -0.07 0.81 5.71
CA LEU A 56 -0.54 -0.41 6.38
C LEU A 56 -0.71 -0.23 7.89
N ASN A 57 0.18 0.53 8.53
CA ASN A 57 0.19 0.73 9.97
C ASN A 57 -0.83 1.78 10.41
N HIS A 58 -1.25 2.66 9.52
CA HIS A 58 -2.21 3.70 9.86
C HIS A 58 -3.61 3.11 10.04
N PRO A 59 -4.23 3.24 11.23
CA PRO A 59 -5.50 2.58 11.52
C PRO A 59 -6.63 3.08 10.61
N GLU A 60 -6.65 4.35 10.18
CA GLU A 60 -7.74 4.83 9.32
C GLU A 60 -7.78 4.17 7.94
N VAL A 61 -6.63 3.84 7.33
CA VAL A 61 -6.59 3.15 6.03
C VAL A 61 -7.19 1.75 6.16
N ASN A 62 -6.85 1.05 7.24
CA ASN A 62 -7.40 -0.27 7.52
C ASN A 62 -8.92 -0.19 7.81
N CYS A 63 -9.36 0.80 8.59
CA CYS A 63 -10.78 1.02 8.88
C CYS A 63 -11.58 1.34 7.62
N LEU A 64 -11.01 2.15 6.73
CA LEU A 64 -11.61 2.48 5.43
C LEU A 64 -11.81 1.22 4.58
N LEU A 65 -10.78 0.39 4.45
CA LEU A 65 -10.84 -0.88 3.72
C LEU A 65 -11.86 -1.85 4.34
N ILE A 66 -11.87 -2.00 5.66
CA ILE A 66 -12.81 -2.87 6.37
C ILE A 66 -14.25 -2.40 6.16
N SER A 67 -14.52 -1.10 6.28
CA SER A 67 -15.86 -0.53 6.04
C SER A 67 -16.32 -0.76 4.61
N PHE A 68 -15.45 -0.47 3.64
CA PHE A 68 -15.74 -0.71 2.23
C PHE A 68 -16.07 -2.18 1.94
N MET A 69 -15.23 -3.10 2.42
CA MET A 69 -15.45 -4.54 2.25
C MET A 69 -16.74 -5.01 2.94
N ARG A 70 -17.02 -4.52 4.14
CA ARG A 70 -18.26 -4.81 4.87
C ARG A 70 -19.49 -4.40 4.05
N ASN A 71 -19.46 -3.22 3.45
CA ASN A 71 -20.60 -2.69 2.70
C ASN A 71 -20.76 -3.41 1.35
N ILE A 72 -19.67 -3.72 0.63
CA ILE A 72 -19.72 -4.56 -0.57
C ILE A 72 -20.33 -5.93 -0.29
N LEU A 73 -19.89 -6.60 0.78
CA LEU A 73 -20.37 -7.95 1.10
C LEU A 73 -21.83 -7.97 1.55
N LYS A 74 -22.28 -6.87 2.17
CA LYS A 74 -23.67 -6.68 2.61
C LYS A 74 -24.59 -6.36 1.43
N ASP A 75 -24.22 -5.37 0.62
CA ASP A 75 -25.08 -4.81 -0.42
C ASP A 75 -25.00 -5.61 -1.73
N LYS A 76 -23.92 -6.38 -1.92
CA LYS A 76 -23.64 -7.22 -3.10
C LYS A 76 -23.96 -6.50 -4.43
N PRO A 77 -23.30 -5.37 -4.71
CA PRO A 77 -23.59 -4.57 -5.89
C PRO A 77 -23.27 -5.32 -7.19
N ASN A 78 -24.05 -5.07 -8.24
CA ASN A 78 -23.82 -5.66 -9.56
C ASN A 78 -22.59 -5.07 -10.28
N ASP A 79 -22.25 -3.80 -10.05
CA ASP A 79 -21.01 -3.17 -10.51
C ASP A 79 -20.23 -2.62 -9.32
N VAL A 80 -19.12 -3.27 -9.00
CA VAL A 80 -18.23 -2.91 -7.90
C VAL A 80 -17.50 -1.60 -8.17
N ARG A 81 -17.22 -1.26 -9.44
CA ARG A 81 -16.46 -0.04 -9.78
C ARG A 81 -17.29 1.20 -9.52
N GLU A 82 -18.53 1.21 -10.01
CA GLU A 82 -19.46 2.30 -9.75
C GLU A 82 -19.74 2.46 -8.25
N TYR A 83 -19.93 1.33 -7.55
CA TYR A 83 -20.10 1.33 -6.09
C TYR A 83 -18.88 1.94 -5.37
N SER A 84 -17.67 1.61 -5.82
CA SER A 84 -16.44 2.15 -5.24
C SER A 84 -16.34 3.67 -5.45
N ALA A 85 -16.68 4.17 -6.64
CA ALA A 85 -16.69 5.60 -6.91
C ALA A 85 -17.66 6.34 -5.99
N GLN A 86 -18.87 5.80 -5.80
CA GLN A 86 -19.87 6.40 -4.91
C GLN A 86 -19.45 6.35 -3.44
N PHE A 87 -18.86 5.23 -3.00
CA PHE A 87 -18.39 5.07 -1.63
C PHE A 87 -17.25 6.04 -1.28
N PHE A 88 -16.23 6.15 -2.14
CA PHE A 88 -15.06 7.00 -1.89
C PHE A 88 -15.31 8.49 -2.14
N ASN A 89 -16.33 8.86 -2.91
CA ASN A 89 -16.74 10.25 -3.11
C ASN A 89 -17.76 10.75 -2.06
N ASN A 90 -18.10 9.94 -1.06
CA ASN A 90 -19.03 10.34 -0.02
C ASN A 90 -18.38 11.35 0.95
N GLU A 91 -18.97 12.53 1.09
CA GLU A 91 -18.49 13.59 1.98
C GLU A 91 -18.50 13.19 3.48
N ASP A 92 -19.37 12.26 3.87
CA ASP A 92 -19.47 11.78 5.24
C ASP A 92 -18.52 10.59 5.53
N LEU A 93 -17.77 10.13 4.53
CA LEU A 93 -16.82 9.02 4.68
C LEU A 93 -15.80 9.23 5.82
N PRO A 94 -15.20 10.43 6.02
CA PRO A 94 -14.25 10.63 7.12
C PRO A 94 -14.86 10.38 8.49
N LYS A 95 -16.09 10.86 8.73
CA LYS A 95 -16.81 10.65 10.00
C LYS A 95 -17.07 9.17 10.23
N HIS A 96 -17.47 8.46 9.18
CA HIS A 96 -17.73 7.03 9.26
C HIS A 96 -16.45 6.23 9.56
N VAL A 97 -15.31 6.61 8.97
CA VAL A 97 -14.01 5.97 9.24
C VAL A 97 -13.56 6.22 10.68
N GLU A 98 -13.79 7.42 11.24
CA GLU A 98 -13.51 7.70 12.65
C GLU A 98 -14.36 6.85 13.60
N GLU A 99 -15.65 6.66 13.31
CA GLU A 99 -16.52 5.78 14.08
C GLU A 99 -16.02 4.33 14.05
N VAL A 100 -15.72 3.80 12.86
CA VAL A 100 -15.19 2.43 12.70
C VAL A 100 -13.83 2.27 13.40
N SER A 101 -12.98 3.29 13.35
CA SER A 101 -11.70 3.30 14.08
C SER A 101 -11.90 3.21 15.59
N ARG A 102 -12.89 3.93 16.14
CA ARG A 102 -13.28 3.84 17.55
C ARG A 102 -13.81 2.46 17.91
N GLU A 103 -14.67 1.87 17.08
CA GLU A 103 -15.19 0.51 17.28
C GLU A 103 -14.08 -0.55 17.27
N ILE A 104 -13.17 -0.49 16.30
CA ILE A 104 -12.05 -1.43 16.19
C ILE A 104 -11.06 -1.24 17.35
N GLY A 105 -10.81 0.01 17.75
CA GLY A 105 -10.02 0.34 18.93
C GLY A 105 -10.59 -0.26 20.21
N ALA A 106 -11.91 -0.16 20.40
CA ALA A 106 -12.61 -0.75 21.55
C ALA A 106 -12.58 -2.30 21.53
N ASN A 107 -12.75 -2.92 20.35
CA ASN A 107 -12.79 -4.38 20.20
C ASN A 107 -11.41 -5.07 20.25
N LYS A 108 -10.31 -4.33 20.05
CA LYS A 108 -8.95 -4.87 20.27
C LYS A 108 -8.69 -5.26 21.72
N GLY A 109 -9.41 -4.66 22.68
CA GLY A 109 -9.32 -5.00 24.10
C GLY A 109 -10.12 -6.23 24.53
N THR A 110 -11.11 -6.66 23.75
CA THR A 110 -12.11 -7.67 24.18
C THR A 110 -11.88 -9.07 23.62
N ASN A 111 -11.07 -9.24 22.56
CA ASN A 111 -10.79 -10.55 21.96
C ASN A 111 -9.73 -11.38 22.74
N SER A 112 -9.91 -11.53 24.05
CA SER A 112 -9.08 -12.42 24.88
C SER A 112 -9.23 -13.89 24.48
N VAL A 113 -10.44 -14.30 24.09
CA VAL A 113 -10.77 -15.69 23.72
C VAL A 113 -10.07 -16.12 22.44
N LEU A 114 -10.05 -15.30 21.39
CA LEU A 114 -9.34 -15.63 20.15
C LEU A 114 -7.82 -15.69 20.36
N LYS A 115 -7.28 -14.85 21.23
CA LYS A 115 -5.85 -14.87 21.62
C LYS A 115 -5.49 -16.15 22.36
N LEU A 116 -6.33 -16.59 23.30
CA LEU A 116 -6.20 -17.85 24.03
C LEU A 116 -6.31 -19.08 23.12
N LEU A 117 -7.24 -19.07 22.16
CA LEU A 117 -7.41 -20.17 21.20
C LEU A 117 -6.25 -20.26 20.21
N ALA A 118 -5.68 -19.13 19.79
CA ALA A 118 -4.51 -19.11 18.91
C ALA A 118 -3.24 -19.63 19.60
N THR A 119 -3.04 -19.31 20.89
CA THR A 119 -1.88 -19.79 21.66
C THR A 119 -1.94 -21.27 21.99
N ASN A 120 -3.14 -21.82 22.21
CA ASN A 120 -3.33 -23.24 22.54
C ASN A 120 -3.21 -24.18 21.32
N LYS A 121 -3.29 -23.65 20.09
CA LYS A 121 -3.20 -24.44 18.85
C LYS A 121 -1.77 -24.65 18.35
N SER A 122 -0.78 -23.98 18.96
CA SER A 122 0.65 -24.09 18.60
C SER A 122 1.43 -25.06 19.48
N THR A 123 0.76 -25.75 20.41
CA THR A 123 1.36 -26.67 21.39
C THR A 123 0.98 -28.13 21.19
N GLU A 124 0.35 -28.49 20.08
CA GLU A 124 0.15 -29.87 19.60
C GLU A 124 0.88 -30.05 18.27
#